data_AF-A0A5E5PV45-F1
#
_entry.id   AF-A0A5E5PV45-F1
#
_cell.length_a   1.000
_cell.length_b   1.000
_cell.length_c   1.000
_cell.angle_alpha   90.00
_cell.angle_beta   90.00
_cell.angle_gamma   90.00
#
_symmetry.space_group_name_H-M   'P 1'
#
loop_
_entity.id
_entity.type
_entity.pdbx_description
1 polymer ?
#
loop_
_entity_poly.entity_id
_entity_poly.type
_entity_poly.pdbx_seq_one_letter_code
_entity_poly.pdbx_strand_id
1 'polypeptide(L)'
;MSEKITNLSKFTPKGALGQLFQKARTLNRLNEQLSVHLPEQFASLSLCTIENNTAIFVTDNQAIIFRAQKQNDILLNAVKQIESLIHIEKVVIKIDLKEY
;
A
#
# COMPACT_ATOMS: atom_id res chain seq x y z
N MET A 1 24.74 31.94 7.62
CA MET A 1 23.40 31.33 7.45
C MET A 1 23.51 29.88 7.90
N SER A 2 22.85 29.49 9.00
CA SER A 2 22.86 28.10 9.45
C SER A 2 21.78 27.34 8.69
N GLU A 3 22.16 26.35 7.87
CA GLU A 3 21.20 25.51 7.16
C GLU A 3 20.39 24.70 8.17
N LYS A 4 19.09 25.00 8.24
CA LYS A 4 18.17 24.30 9.13
C LYS A 4 17.90 22.91 8.53
N ILE A 5 18.65 21.90 8.97
CA ILE A 5 18.40 20.50 8.59
C ILE A 5 16.99 20.12 9.08
N THR A 6 16.04 20.09 8.16
CA THR A 6 14.67 19.73 8.45
C THR A 6 14.55 18.22 8.36
N ASN A 7 14.35 17.56 9.50
CA ASN A 7 14.14 16.13 9.51
C ASN A 7 12.78 15.81 8.85
N LEU A 8 12.84 15.29 7.62
CA LEU A 8 11.66 14.96 6.81
C LEU A 8 10.75 13.92 7.48
N SER A 9 11.29 13.05 8.35
CA SER A 9 10.47 12.10 9.12
C SER A 9 9.51 12.78 10.10
N LYS A 10 9.86 13.98 10.60
CA LYS A 10 9.04 14.79 11.53
C LYS A 10 8.37 16.00 10.85
N PHE A 11 8.69 16.24 9.59
CA PHE A 11 8.09 17.32 8.82
C PHE A 11 6.60 17.02 8.57
N THR A 12 5.73 17.97 8.92
CA THR A 12 4.29 17.86 8.66
C THR A 12 3.89 19.06 7.81
N PRO A 13 3.84 18.91 6.48
CA PRO A 13 3.37 19.99 5.62
C PRO A 13 1.92 20.34 5.97
N LYS A 14 1.52 21.60 5.77
CA LYS A 14 0.12 22.04 5.93
C LYS A 14 -0.62 21.99 4.58
N GLY A 15 -1.94 22.10 4.61
CA GLY A 15 -2.78 22.13 3.41
C GLY A 15 -2.83 20.79 2.66
N ALA A 16 -3.04 20.84 1.35
CA ALA A 16 -3.19 19.65 0.51
C ALA A 16 -1.97 18.73 0.54
N LEU A 17 -0.75 19.28 0.51
CA LEU A 17 0.49 18.50 0.61
C LEU A 17 0.59 17.77 1.96
N GLY A 18 0.14 18.41 3.04
CA GLY A 18 0.03 17.78 4.36
C GLY A 18 -0.85 16.54 4.37
N GLN A 19 -2.01 16.63 3.73
CA GLN A 19 -2.96 15.52 3.63
C GLN A 19 -2.38 14.35 2.82
N LEU A 20 -1.70 14.64 1.71
CA LEU A 20 -1.01 13.62 0.91
C LEU A 20 0.08 12.90 1.72
N PHE A 21 0.87 13.64 2.49
CA PHE A 21 1.89 13.06 3.37
C PHE A 21 1.27 12.16 4.45
N GLN A 22 0.16 12.56 5.07
CA GLN A 22 -0.54 11.72 6.03
C GLN A 22 -1.10 10.46 5.38
N LYS A 23 -1.69 10.57 4.18
CA LYS A 23 -2.18 9.41 3.42
C LYS A 23 -1.03 8.43 3.13
N ALA A 24 0.11 8.92 2.65
CA ALA A 24 1.29 8.11 2.38
C ALA A 24 1.83 7.42 3.64
N ARG A 25 1.88 8.13 4.79
CA ARG A 25 2.29 7.53 6.08
C ARG A 25 1.36 6.42 6.54
N THR A 26 0.05 6.63 6.41
CA THR A 26 -0.94 5.60 6.72
C THR A 26 -0.74 4.37 5.84
N LEU A 27 -0.57 4.55 4.53
CA LEU A 27 -0.30 3.45 3.60
C LEU A 27 1.00 2.70 3.93
N ASN A 28 2.07 3.41 4.31
CA ASN A 28 3.32 2.77 4.72
C ASN A 28 3.14 1.89 5.96
N ARG A 29 2.42 2.38 6.98
CA ARG A 29 2.10 1.60 8.19
C ARG A 29 1.25 0.37 7.86
N LEU A 30 0.26 0.53 6.97
CA LEU A 30 -0.55 -0.59 6.52
C LEU A 30 0.28 -1.62 5.75
N ASN A 31 1.23 -1.19 4.91
CA ASN A 31 2.14 -2.08 4.22
C ASN A 31 3.06 -2.85 5.19
N GLU A 32 3.58 -2.19 6.22
CA GLU A 32 4.35 -2.86 7.28
C GLU A 32 3.52 -3.94 7.98
N GLN A 33 2.26 -3.66 8.32
CA GLN A 33 1.34 -4.65 8.90
C GLN A 33 1.01 -5.78 7.91
N LEU A 34 0.72 -5.44 6.65
CA LEU A 34 0.41 -6.41 5.60
C LEU A 34 1.57 -7.36 5.34
N SER A 35 2.82 -6.89 5.43
CA SER A 35 4.00 -7.73 5.19
C SER A 35 4.08 -8.96 6.11
N VAL A 36 3.45 -8.90 7.29
CA VAL A 36 3.40 -10.02 8.25
C VAL A 36 2.31 -11.04 7.89
N HIS A 37 1.26 -10.60 7.20
CA HIS A 37 0.10 -11.43 6.85
C HIS A 37 0.08 -11.89 5.39
N LEU A 38 0.85 -11.23 4.52
CA LEU A 38 0.95 -11.57 3.12
C LEU A 38 1.69 -12.91 2.93
N PRO A 39 1.12 -13.84 2.15
CA PRO A 39 1.85 -15.02 1.70
C PRO A 39 3.14 -14.64 0.97
N GLU A 40 4.18 -15.45 1.14
CA GLU A 40 5.52 -15.20 0.54
C GLU A 40 5.46 -14.98 -0.99
N GLN A 41 4.59 -15.72 -1.67
CA GLN A 41 4.32 -15.59 -3.11
C GLN A 41 3.79 -14.20 -3.55
N PHE A 42 3.36 -13.37 -2.60
CA PHE A 42 2.83 -12.02 -2.78
C PHE A 42 3.66 -10.95 -2.07
N ALA A 43 4.86 -11.27 -1.57
CA ALA A 43 5.69 -10.37 -0.77
C ALA A 43 6.09 -9.07 -1.51
N SER A 44 6.09 -9.05 -2.84
CA SER A 44 6.37 -7.84 -3.63
C SER A 44 5.14 -6.95 -3.87
N LEU A 45 3.94 -7.34 -3.42
CA LEU A 45 2.75 -6.52 -3.54
C LEU A 45 2.80 -5.41 -2.50
N SER A 46 2.63 -4.17 -2.95
CA SER A 46 2.49 -3.00 -2.08
C SER A 46 1.10 -2.40 -2.23
N LEU A 47 0.43 -2.15 -1.11
CA LEU A 47 -0.82 -1.41 -1.06
C LEU A 47 -0.55 0.05 -1.44
N CYS A 48 -1.20 0.51 -2.52
CA CYS A 48 -1.01 1.83 -3.09
C CYS A 48 -2.14 2.80 -2.71
N THR A 49 -3.39 2.34 -2.73
CA THR A 49 -4.54 3.15 -2.33
C THR A 49 -5.69 2.26 -1.89
N ILE A 50 -6.63 2.85 -1.15
CA ILE A 50 -7.90 2.25 -0.77
C ILE A 50 -9.00 3.20 -1.24
N GLU A 51 -9.90 2.70 -2.08
CA GLU A 51 -10.98 3.48 -2.68
C GLU A 51 -12.24 2.62 -2.73
N ASN A 52 -13.37 3.12 -2.24
CA ASN A 52 -14.67 2.43 -2.29
C ASN A 52 -14.60 0.96 -1.83
N ASN A 53 -14.10 0.71 -0.61
CA ASN A 53 -13.87 -0.63 -0.05
C ASN A 53 -13.00 -1.55 -0.93
N THR A 54 -12.22 -0.98 -1.85
CA THR A 54 -11.32 -1.71 -2.75
C THR A 54 -9.88 -1.36 -2.40
N ALA A 55 -9.08 -2.38 -2.07
CA ALA A 55 -7.65 -2.25 -1.88
C ALA A 55 -6.94 -2.41 -3.24
N ILE A 56 -6.14 -1.41 -3.63
CA ILE A 56 -5.37 -1.44 -4.87
C ILE A 56 -3.90 -1.70 -4.54
N PHE A 57 -3.38 -2.82 -5.04
CA PHE A 57 -1.99 -3.22 -4.92
C PHE A 57 -1.23 -2.96 -6.21
N VAL A 58 0.07 -2.74 -6.09
CA VAL A 58 1.00 -2.58 -7.20
C VAL A 58 2.20 -3.49 -7.04
N THR A 59 2.76 -3.92 -8.17
CA THR A 59 4.05 -4.59 -8.27
C THR A 59 4.62 -4.38 -9.67
N ASP A 60 5.94 -4.44 -9.79
CA ASP A 60 6.68 -4.47 -11.06
C ASP A 60 6.69 -5.88 -11.69
N ASN A 61 6.33 -6.91 -10.93
CA ASN A 61 6.38 -8.30 -11.39
C ASN A 61 5.04 -8.78 -11.97
N GLN A 62 4.96 -8.85 -13.30
CA GLN A 62 3.75 -9.27 -14.01
C GLN A 62 3.30 -10.70 -13.68
N ALA A 63 4.23 -11.61 -13.35
CA ALA A 63 3.86 -12.97 -12.96
C ALA A 63 3.14 -13.01 -11.60
N ILE A 64 3.51 -12.10 -10.69
CA ILE A 64 2.83 -11.94 -9.39
C ILE A 64 1.44 -11.35 -9.60
N ILE A 65 1.27 -10.40 -10.51
CA ILE A 65 -0.06 -9.87 -10.88
C ILE A 65 -0.99 -11.00 -11.33
N PHE A 66 -0.53 -11.85 -12.25
CA PHE A 66 -1.34 -12.95 -12.77
C PHE A 66 -1.73 -13.96 -11.67
N ARG A 67 -0.78 -14.31 -10.78
CA ARG A 67 -1.06 -15.20 -9.65
C ARG A 67 -2.04 -14.57 -8.66
N ALA A 68 -1.83 -13.32 -8.28
CA ALA A 68 -2.69 -12.59 -7.34
C ALA A 68 -4.11 -12.40 -7.89
N GLN A 69 -4.26 -12.23 -9.21
CA GLN A 69 -5.57 -12.20 -9.86
C GLN A 69 -6.29 -13.56 -9.78
N LYS A 70 -5.58 -14.67 -9.97
CA LYS A 70 -6.16 -16.03 -9.84
C LYS A 70 -6.48 -16.40 -8.39
N GLN A 71 -5.71 -15.89 -7.43
CA GLN A 71 -5.82 -16.20 -6.02
C GLN A 71 -6.31 -14.99 -5.21
N ASN A 72 -7.25 -14.24 -5.77
CA ASN A 72 -7.73 -12.99 -5.19
C ASN A 72 -8.31 -13.19 -3.77
N ASP A 73 -8.99 -14.32 -3.54
CA ASP A 73 -9.58 -14.65 -2.23
C ASP A 73 -8.52 -14.81 -1.14
N ILE A 74 -7.35 -15.38 -1.46
CA ILE A 74 -6.24 -15.52 -0.51
C ILE A 74 -5.73 -14.13 -0.12
N LEU A 75 -5.58 -13.25 -1.11
CA LEU A 75 -5.12 -11.89 -0.89
C LEU A 75 -6.14 -11.06 -0.10
N LEU A 76 -7.43 -11.19 -0.41
CA LEU A 76 -8.50 -10.52 0.34
C LEU A 76 -8.55 -11.00 1.79
N ASN A 77 -8.39 -12.30 2.04
CA ASN A 77 -8.33 -12.85 3.39
C ASN A 77 -7.13 -12.33 4.18
N ALA A 78 -5.96 -12.18 3.54
CA ALA A 78 -4.77 -11.58 4.16
C ALA A 78 -5.00 -10.11 4.52
N VAL A 79 -5.64 -9.35 3.63
CA VAL A 79 -6.02 -7.95 3.88
C VAL A 79 -6.96 -7.83 5.09
N LYS A 80 -7.96 -8.71 5.18
CA LYS A 80 -8.93 -8.73 6.28
C LYS A 80 -8.37 -9.15 7.64
N GLN A 81 -7.14 -9.67 7.71
CA GLN A 81 -6.46 -9.92 8.99
C GLN A 81 -6.12 -8.63 9.72
N ILE A 82 -6.06 -7.51 9.01
CA ILE A 82 -5.81 -6.20 9.58
C ILE A 82 -7.17 -5.58 9.93
N GLU A 83 -7.37 -5.29 11.22
CA GLU A 83 -8.63 -4.75 11.75
C GLU A 83 -9.10 -3.50 10.99
N SER A 84 -8.19 -2.60 10.65
CA SER A 84 -8.49 -1.38 9.90
C SER A 84 -8.93 -1.63 8.45
N LEU A 85 -8.73 -2.83 7.91
CA LEU A 85 -9.04 -3.23 6.53
C LEU A 85 -10.15 -4.29 6.43
N ILE A 86 -10.83 -4.61 7.54
CA ILE A 86 -11.88 -5.65 7.56
C ILE A 86 -13.06 -5.34 6.62
N HIS A 87 -13.30 -4.05 6.36
CA HIS A 87 -14.36 -3.55 5.48
C HIS A 87 -14.01 -3.62 3.99
N ILE A 88 -12.79 -4.05 3.63
CA ILE A 88 -12.40 -4.24 2.23
C ILE A 88 -13.16 -5.42 1.65
N GLU A 89 -13.81 -5.19 0.51
CA GLU A 89 -14.62 -6.18 -0.21
C GLU A 89 -13.89 -6.73 -1.42
N LYS A 90 -12.97 -5.93 -2.00
CA LYS A 90 -12.32 -6.26 -3.27
C LYS A 90 -10.84 -5.92 -3.23
N VAL A 91 -10.04 -6.74 -3.92
CA VAL A 91 -8.63 -6.44 -4.18
C VAL A 91 -8.38 -6.32 -5.68
N VAL A 92 -7.68 -5.27 -6.09
CA VAL A 92 -7.25 -5.04 -7.48
C VAL A 92 -5.74 -4.94 -7.50
N ILE A 93 -5.10 -5.57 -8.50
CA ILE A 93 -3.65 -5.51 -8.68
C ILE A 93 -3.35 -4.81 -10.01
N LYS A 94 -2.46 -3.82 -9.97
CA LYS A 94 -1.99 -3.05 -11.13
C LYS A 94 -0.47 -3.19 -11.26
N ILE A 95 0.05 -2.95 -12.47
CA ILE A 95 1.49 -2.90 -12.71
C ILE A 95 2.03 -1.52 -12.32
N ASP A 96 3.15 -1.49 -11.60
CA ASP A 96 3.88 -0.25 -11.33
C ASP A 96 4.75 0.09 -12.55
N LEU A 97 4.20 0.87 -13.48
CA LEU A 97 4.93 1.38 -14.63
C LEU A 97 5.85 2.51 -14.16
N LYS A 98 7.06 2.15 -13.74
CA LYS A 98 8.13 3.14 -13.63
C LYS A 98 8.60 3.48 -15.06
N GLU A 99 8.07 4.55 -15.62
CA GLU A 99 8.74 5.21 -16.75
C GLU A 99 10.01 5.87 -16.21
N TYR A 100 11.17 5.39 -16.69
CA TYR A 100 12.49 5.96 -16.40
C TYR A 100 12.80 7.13 -17.32
#